data_AF-A0AA41N8M1-F1
#
_entry.id   AF-A0AA41N8M1-F1
#
_cell.length_a   1.000
_cell.length_b   1.000
_cell.length_c   1.000
_cell.angle_alpha   90.00
_cell.angle_beta   90.00
_cell.angle_gamma   90.00
#
_symmetry.space_group_name_H-M   'P 1'
#
loop_
_entity.id
_entity.type
_entity.pdbx_description
1 polymer ?
#
loop_
_entity_poly.entity_id
_entity_poly.type
_entity_poly.pdbx_seq_one_letter_code
_entity_poly.pdbx_strand_id
1 'polypeptide(L)'
;MSEFIRERIKIEEEYAKNLAKLSQNSRAAQEEEGSLGEAWALVKKSLADEADVHLKFSAKLHSEVEKPLMNFHENFKKDMKKCDHHIADLRKQLASRYASVEKAWKALTERQRDLEMKTQQLEIRLSNKTEEDIKNGGRMPVFGTNLQACWGGLITAALGPPDGCPRGCGMTPDSRPGVCGWLGTRVRLIRAANSMRPWASQTTSLPPLLL
;
A
#
# COMPACT_ATOMS: atom_id res chain seq x y z
N MET A 1 -3.05 26.78 1.84
CA MET A 1 -3.27 27.04 3.27
C MET A 1 -2.01 27.55 3.96
N SER A 2 -0.89 26.82 3.94
CA SER A 2 0.38 27.31 4.53
C SER A 2 0.81 28.70 4.02
N GLU A 3 0.82 28.90 2.69
CA GLU A 3 1.16 30.22 2.10
C GLU A 3 0.25 31.35 2.59
N PHE A 4 -1.03 31.10 2.84
CA PHE A 4 -1.94 32.10 3.40
C PHE A 4 -1.55 32.48 4.84
N ILE A 5 -1.14 31.49 5.65
CA ILE A 5 -0.65 31.73 7.00
C ILE A 5 0.69 32.49 6.96
N ARG A 6 1.57 32.19 6.00
CA ARG A 6 2.82 32.94 5.78
C ARG A 6 2.55 34.42 5.50
N GLU A 7 1.59 34.74 4.63
CA GLU A 7 1.23 36.13 4.38
C GLU A 7 0.62 36.80 5.62
N ARG A 8 -0.17 36.07 6.41
CA ARG A 8 -0.66 36.58 7.70
C ARG A 8 0.50 36.87 8.68
N ILE A 9 1.49 35.99 8.78
CA ILE A 9 2.68 36.19 9.62
C ILE A 9 3.39 37.49 9.24
N LYS A 10 3.62 37.73 7.94
CA LYS A 10 4.26 38.98 7.47
C LYS A 10 3.47 40.22 7.87
N ILE A 11 2.14 40.17 7.80
CA ILE A 11 1.27 41.29 8.22
C ILE A 11 1.42 41.54 9.73
N GLU A 12 1.42 40.49 10.54
CA GLU A 12 1.59 40.60 12.00
C GLU A 12 2.98 41.14 12.37
N GLU A 13 4.04 40.70 11.69
CA GLU A 13 5.41 41.19 11.90
C GLU A 13 5.55 42.67 11.55
N GLU A 14 5.01 43.09 10.41
CA GLU A 14 5.05 44.49 9.99
C GLU A 14 4.17 45.37 10.90
N TYR A 15 3.03 44.86 11.37
CA TYR A 15 2.19 45.57 12.35
C TYR A 15 2.91 45.76 13.68
N ALA A 16 3.48 44.69 14.25
CA ALA A 16 4.28 44.74 15.48
C ALA A 16 5.44 45.73 15.36
N LYS A 17 6.18 45.69 14.25
CA LYS A 17 7.29 46.62 13.97
C LYS A 17 6.84 48.07 13.95
N ASN A 18 5.68 48.36 13.37
CA ASN A 18 5.13 49.72 13.31
C ASN A 18 4.66 50.20 14.69
N LEU A 19 4.04 49.34 15.50
CA LEU A 19 3.69 49.65 16.90
C LEU A 19 4.95 49.91 17.75
N ALA A 20 5.97 49.06 17.63
CA ALA A 20 7.23 49.24 18.34
C ALA A 20 7.89 50.57 17.95
N LYS A 21 7.92 50.91 16.67
CA LYS A 21 8.43 52.21 16.20
C LYS A 21 7.63 53.39 16.75
N LEU A 22 6.30 53.28 16.81
CA LEU A 22 5.43 54.32 17.36
C LEU A 22 5.62 54.50 18.87
N SER A 23 5.87 53.42 19.61
CA SER A 23 6.12 53.46 21.06
C SER A 23 7.35 54.30 21.44
N GLN A 24 8.36 54.34 20.57
CA GLN A 24 9.61 55.07 20.79
C GLN A 24 9.54 56.54 20.31
N ASN A 25 8.37 57.01 19.88
CA ASN A 25 8.21 58.38 19.42
C ASN A 25 8.34 59.37 20.58
N SER A 26 9.08 60.47 20.36
CA SER A 26 9.34 61.51 21.36
C SER A 26 8.18 62.50 21.56
N ARG A 27 7.12 62.40 20.76
CA ARG A 27 5.94 63.28 20.85
C ARG A 27 5.35 63.34 22.26
N ALA A 28 5.09 64.57 22.71
CA ALA A 28 4.51 64.92 24.03
C ALA A 28 5.30 64.39 25.25
N ALA A 29 6.47 63.77 25.07
CA ALA A 29 7.27 63.23 26.16
C ALA A 29 8.09 64.29 26.90
N GLN A 30 8.32 65.46 26.30
CA GLN A 30 9.14 66.54 26.86
C GLN A 30 8.33 67.69 27.46
N GLU A 31 7.02 67.76 27.20
CA GLU A 31 6.18 68.91 27.57
C GLU A 31 5.18 68.57 28.69
N GLU A 32 4.93 67.29 28.94
CA GLU A 32 3.96 66.80 29.92
C GLU A 32 4.70 66.36 31.20
N GLU A 33 4.50 67.12 32.29
CA GLU A 33 5.04 66.82 33.62
C GLU A 33 3.94 66.33 34.58
N GLY A 34 4.36 65.71 35.69
CA GLY A 34 3.45 65.19 36.70
C GLY A 34 2.68 63.95 36.27
N SER A 35 1.53 63.71 36.90
CA SER A 35 0.76 62.47 36.70
C SER A 35 0.25 62.27 35.27
N LEU A 36 0.07 63.35 34.50
CA LEU A 36 -0.34 63.25 33.10
C LEU A 36 0.81 62.75 32.21
N GLY A 37 2.04 63.24 32.44
CA GLY A 37 3.25 62.72 31.80
C GLY A 37 3.51 61.24 32.11
N GLU A 38 3.29 60.82 33.36
CA GLU A 38 3.39 59.41 33.76
C GLU A 38 2.34 58.55 33.04
N ALA A 39 1.09 58.99 32.98
CA ALA A 39 0.03 58.29 32.26
C ALA A 39 0.34 58.18 30.75
N TRP A 40 0.88 59.24 30.14
CA TRP A 40 1.30 59.22 28.74
C TRP A 40 2.49 58.26 28.49
N ALA A 41 3.44 58.20 29.41
CA ALA A 41 4.53 57.21 29.35
C ALA A 41 4.01 55.77 29.40
N LEU A 42 2.97 55.51 30.21
CA LEU A 42 2.29 54.20 30.23
C LEU A 42 1.61 53.86 28.91
N VAL A 43 0.98 54.83 28.22
CA VAL A 43 0.41 54.61 26.88
C VAL A 43 1.49 54.20 25.88
N LYS A 44 2.64 54.88 25.87
CA LYS A 44 3.76 54.48 25.01
C LYS A 44 4.26 53.07 25.33
N LYS A 45 4.36 52.74 26.63
CA LYS A 45 4.74 51.39 27.06
C LYS A 45 3.73 50.34 26.61
N SER A 46 2.42 50.59 26.72
CA SER A 46 1.40 49.63 26.29
C SER A 46 1.47 49.35 24.80
N LEU A 47 1.85 50.32 23.96
CA LEU A 47 2.12 50.10 22.54
C LEU A 47 3.31 49.16 22.29
N ALA A 48 4.38 49.29 23.10
CA ALA A 48 5.52 48.39 23.03
C ALA A 48 5.15 46.97 23.48
N ASP A 49 4.37 46.85 24.56
CA ASP A 49 3.87 45.57 25.06
C ASP A 49 2.94 44.90 24.03
N GLU A 50 2.07 45.66 23.35
CA GLU A 50 1.21 45.17 22.27
C GLU A 50 2.03 44.69 21.06
N ALA A 51 3.07 45.43 20.67
CA ALA A 51 4.00 45.00 19.62
C ALA A 51 4.62 43.62 19.92
N ASP A 52 5.03 43.39 21.17
CA ASP A 52 5.61 42.12 21.61
C ASP A 52 4.59 40.97 21.57
N VAL A 53 3.32 41.24 21.93
CA VAL A 53 2.22 40.25 21.80
C VAL A 53 2.05 39.82 20.34
N HIS A 54 2.01 40.76 19.40
CA HIS A 54 1.85 40.47 17.97
C HIS A 54 3.05 39.71 17.39
N LEU A 55 4.28 40.06 17.81
CA LEU A 55 5.48 39.35 17.40
C LEU A 55 5.52 37.90 17.93
N LYS A 56 5.11 37.69 19.18
CA LYS A 56 4.99 36.34 19.76
C LYS A 56 3.90 35.53 19.05
N PHE A 57 2.79 36.18 18.68
CA PHE A 57 1.72 35.55 17.93
C PHE A 57 2.17 35.11 16.54
N SER A 58 2.90 35.96 15.80
CA SER A 58 3.44 35.60 14.48
C SER A 58 4.40 34.41 14.56
N ALA A 59 5.27 34.37 15.59
CA ALA A 59 6.16 33.24 15.84
C ALA A 59 5.42 31.93 16.14
N LYS A 60 4.29 32.00 16.87
CA LYS A 60 3.41 30.84 17.09
C LYS A 60 2.69 30.39 15.83
N LEU A 61 2.15 31.32 15.03
CA LEU A 61 1.57 30.99 13.73
C LEU A 61 2.57 30.26 12.84
N HIS A 62 3.83 30.69 12.84
CA HIS A 62 4.88 30.04 12.06
C HIS A 62 5.15 28.61 12.55
N SER A 63 5.43 28.46 13.84
CA SER A 63 5.91 27.19 14.43
C SER A 63 4.80 26.15 14.62
N GLU A 64 3.59 26.57 14.98
CA GLU A 64 2.48 25.69 15.34
C GLU A 64 1.49 25.46 14.18
N VAL A 65 1.49 26.31 13.14
CA VAL A 65 0.51 26.23 12.04
C VAL A 65 1.17 26.13 10.66
N GLU A 66 1.93 27.14 10.23
CA GLU A 66 2.53 27.18 8.88
C GLU A 66 3.45 25.97 8.65
N LYS A 67 4.42 25.78 9.55
CA LYS A 67 5.44 24.74 9.43
C LYS A 67 4.85 23.33 9.46
N PRO A 68 3.92 22.98 10.38
CA PRO A 68 3.23 21.69 10.34
C PRO A 68 2.44 21.46 9.03
N LEU A 69 1.76 22.49 8.50
CA LEU A 69 1.03 22.38 7.23
C LEU A 69 1.95 22.14 6.03
N MET A 70 3.10 22.82 5.97
CA MET A 70 4.12 22.57 4.93
C MET A 70 4.64 21.14 5.00
N ASN A 71 5.10 20.72 6.19
CA ASN A 71 5.73 19.43 6.39
C ASN A 71 4.76 18.28 6.08
N PHE A 72 3.49 18.42 6.47
CA PHE A 72 2.46 17.45 6.15
C PHE A 72 2.33 17.26 4.64
N HIS A 73 2.27 18.36 3.87
CA HIS A 73 2.11 18.31 2.42
C HIS A 73 3.33 17.70 1.70
N GLU A 74 4.55 18.04 2.13
CA GLU A 74 5.78 17.51 1.53
C GLU A 74 5.94 16.00 1.73
N ASN A 75 5.54 15.50 2.89
CA ASN A 75 5.62 14.07 3.22
C ASN A 75 4.50 13.28 2.53
N PHE A 76 3.28 13.83 2.48
CA PHE A 76 2.12 13.14 1.92
C PHE A 76 2.34 12.69 0.47
N LYS A 77 2.93 13.54 -0.37
CA LYS A 77 3.19 13.20 -1.78
C LYS A 77 4.19 12.04 -1.92
N LYS A 78 5.20 11.97 -1.05
CA LYS A 78 6.20 10.90 -1.06
C LYS A 78 5.58 9.58 -0.60
N ASP A 79 4.79 9.63 0.48
CA ASP A 79 4.16 8.45 1.06
C ASP A 79 3.10 7.86 0.14
N MET A 80 2.29 8.68 -0.53
CA MET A 80 1.34 8.19 -1.55
C MET A 80 2.04 7.47 -2.69
N LYS A 81 3.13 8.02 -3.23
CA LYS A 81 3.92 7.33 -4.26
C LYS A 81 4.49 6.02 -3.76
N LYS A 82 4.95 5.96 -2.51
CA LYS A 82 5.49 4.73 -1.91
C LYS A 82 4.41 3.66 -1.77
N CYS A 83 3.21 4.03 -1.31
CA CYS A 83 2.05 3.15 -1.26
C CYS A 83 1.67 2.65 -2.66
N ASP A 84 1.60 3.54 -3.65
CA ASP A 84 1.27 3.16 -5.03
C ASP A 84 2.28 2.18 -5.62
N HIS A 85 3.58 2.42 -5.43
CA HIS A 85 4.62 1.49 -5.87
C HIS A 85 4.50 0.13 -5.16
N HIS A 86 4.24 0.13 -3.85
CA HIS A 86 4.07 -1.11 -3.10
C HIS A 86 2.88 -1.94 -3.63
N ILE A 87 1.74 -1.30 -3.89
CA ILE A 87 0.57 -1.97 -4.48
C ILE A 87 0.86 -2.44 -5.91
N ALA A 88 1.56 -1.64 -6.72
CA ALA A 88 1.96 -2.03 -8.07
C ALA A 88 2.87 -3.27 -8.07
N ASP A 89 3.84 -3.33 -7.16
CA ASP A 89 4.73 -4.48 -7.00
C ASP A 89 3.95 -5.74 -6.58
N LEU A 90 3.01 -5.62 -5.63
CA LEU A 90 2.14 -6.74 -5.25
C LEU A 90 1.29 -7.22 -6.41
N ARG A 91 0.73 -6.32 -7.23
CA ARG A 91 -0.02 -6.66 -8.45
C ARG A 91 0.86 -7.38 -9.46
N LYS A 92 2.11 -6.92 -9.66
CA LYS A 92 3.07 -7.55 -10.57
C LYS A 92 3.46 -8.95 -10.09
N GLN A 93 3.70 -9.13 -8.79
CA GLN A 93 3.97 -10.44 -8.20
C GLN A 93 2.77 -11.37 -8.39
N LEU A 94 1.55 -10.89 -8.12
CA LEU A 94 0.33 -11.66 -8.31
C LEU A 94 0.16 -12.11 -9.77
N ALA A 95 0.33 -11.20 -10.73
CA ALA A 95 0.26 -11.51 -12.16
C ALA A 95 1.29 -12.58 -12.58
N SER A 96 2.52 -12.49 -12.07
CA SER A 96 3.56 -13.49 -12.31
C SER A 96 3.20 -14.87 -11.75
N ARG A 97 2.58 -14.93 -10.56
CA ARG A 97 2.10 -16.18 -9.96
C ARG A 97 0.95 -16.78 -10.77
N TYR A 98 -0.01 -15.97 -11.23
CA TYR A 98 -1.08 -16.41 -12.14
C TYR A 98 -0.52 -17.03 -13.42
N ALA A 99 0.41 -16.36 -14.09
CA ALA A 99 1.06 -16.90 -15.30
C ALA A 99 1.78 -18.23 -15.04
N SER A 100 2.40 -18.39 -13.86
CA SER A 100 3.06 -19.64 -13.46
C SER A 100 2.05 -20.79 -13.27
N VAL A 101 0.91 -20.50 -12.64
CA VAL A 101 -0.19 -21.46 -12.47
C VAL A 101 -0.75 -21.89 -13.83
N GLU A 102 -1.02 -20.94 -14.73
CA GLU A 102 -1.51 -21.25 -16.07
C GLU A 102 -0.53 -22.14 -16.84
N LYS A 103 0.78 -21.83 -16.76
CA LYS A 103 1.82 -22.64 -17.40
C LYS A 103 1.88 -24.05 -16.84
N ALA A 104 1.84 -24.21 -15.52
CA ALA A 104 1.85 -25.52 -14.87
C ALA A 104 0.59 -26.33 -15.20
N TRP A 105 -0.58 -25.68 -15.28
CA TRP A 105 -1.84 -26.32 -15.64
C TRP A 105 -1.83 -26.80 -17.10
N LYS A 106 -1.36 -25.95 -18.04
CA LYS A 106 -1.16 -26.34 -19.45
C LYS A 106 -0.20 -27.52 -19.58
N ALA A 107 0.93 -27.51 -18.87
CA ALA A 107 1.88 -28.61 -18.91
C ALA A 107 1.28 -29.93 -18.36
N LEU A 108 0.48 -29.87 -17.28
CA LEU A 108 -0.17 -31.04 -16.71
C LEU A 108 -1.22 -31.63 -17.67
N THR A 109 -2.07 -30.78 -18.23
CA THR A 109 -3.13 -31.19 -19.17
C THR A 109 -2.56 -31.79 -20.45
N GLU A 110 -1.47 -31.23 -20.99
CA GLU A 110 -0.79 -31.79 -22.16
C GLU A 110 -0.19 -33.16 -21.87
N ARG A 111 0.48 -33.32 -20.73
CA ARG A 111 1.03 -34.63 -20.30
C ARG A 111 -0.06 -35.67 -20.07
N GLN A 112 -1.22 -35.25 -19.58
CA GLN A 112 -2.35 -36.16 -19.40
C GLN A 112 -2.86 -36.68 -20.75
N ARG A 113 -3.01 -35.80 -21.77
CA ARG A 113 -3.39 -36.23 -23.13
C ARG A 113 -2.37 -37.16 -23.77
N ASP A 114 -1.08 -36.85 -23.64
CA ASP A 114 0.02 -37.70 -24.14
C ASP A 114 -0.08 -39.13 -23.58
N LEU A 115 -0.35 -39.25 -22.28
CA LEU A 115 -0.49 -40.54 -21.61
C LEU A 115 -1.73 -41.30 -22.06
N GLU A 116 -2.86 -40.62 -22.20
CA GLU A 116 -4.11 -41.22 -22.70
C GLU A 116 -3.89 -41.79 -24.12
N MET A 117 -3.26 -41.02 -25.02
CA MET A 117 -2.94 -41.49 -26.38
C MET A 117 -1.97 -42.69 -26.39
N LYS A 118 -0.92 -42.65 -25.57
CA LYS A 118 0.05 -43.76 -25.48
C LYS A 118 -0.58 -45.04 -24.92
N THR A 119 -1.52 -44.89 -23.99
CA THR A 119 -2.28 -46.02 -23.42
C THR A 119 -3.16 -46.66 -24.49
N GLN A 120 -3.91 -45.86 -25.26
CA GLN A 120 -4.69 -46.35 -26.39
C GLN A 120 -3.80 -47.02 -27.46
N GLN A 121 -2.61 -46.48 -27.72
CA GLN A 121 -1.67 -47.07 -28.66
C GLN A 121 -1.17 -48.45 -28.20
N LEU A 122 -0.93 -48.62 -26.89
CA LEU A 122 -0.52 -49.90 -26.32
C LEU A 122 -1.64 -50.96 -26.40
N GLU A 123 -2.90 -50.55 -26.23
CA GLU A 123 -4.07 -51.44 -26.39
C GLU A 123 -4.20 -51.96 -27.84
N ILE A 124 -3.89 -51.12 -28.83
CA ILE A 124 -3.95 -51.49 -30.25
C ILE A 124 -2.73 -52.32 -30.67
N ARG A 125 -1.55 -52.03 -30.12
CA ARG A 125 -0.29 -52.70 -30.45
C ARG A 125 0.62 -52.84 -29.23
N LEU A 126 0.67 -54.04 -28.66
CA LEU A 126 1.57 -54.38 -27.57
C LEU A 126 3.04 -54.25 -28.02
N SER A 127 3.79 -53.40 -27.33
CA SER A 127 5.20 -53.12 -27.59
C SER A 127 5.90 -52.75 -26.29
N ASN A 128 6.97 -53.46 -25.96
CA ASN A 128 7.77 -53.22 -24.75
C ASN A 128 8.33 -51.78 -24.68
N LYS A 129 8.57 -51.15 -25.84
CA LYS A 129 8.99 -49.74 -25.92
C LYS A 129 7.89 -48.77 -25.47
N THR A 130 6.64 -49.04 -25.86
CA THR A 130 5.48 -48.24 -25.46
C THR A 130 5.17 -48.44 -23.97
N GLU A 131 5.41 -49.65 -23.45
CA GLU A 131 5.24 -49.98 -22.02
C GLU A 131 6.26 -49.23 -21.13
N GLU A 132 7.53 -49.16 -21.53
CA GLU A 132 8.54 -48.34 -20.83
C GLU A 132 8.23 -46.84 -20.87
N ASP A 133 7.73 -46.34 -22.01
CA ASP A 133 7.34 -44.93 -22.15
C ASP A 133 6.14 -44.56 -21.26
N ILE A 134 5.17 -45.47 -21.06
CA ILE A 134 4.06 -45.29 -20.11
C ILE A 134 4.58 -45.35 -18.66
N LYS A 135 5.51 -46.27 -18.35
CA LYS A 135 6.11 -46.37 -17.02
C LYS A 135 6.92 -45.12 -16.65
N ASN A 136 7.60 -44.52 -17.62
CA ASN A 136 8.31 -43.26 -17.45
C ASN A 136 7.37 -42.04 -17.41
N GLY A 137 6.32 -42.04 -18.24
CA GLY A 137 5.27 -41.02 -18.24
C GLY A 137 4.37 -41.06 -17.00
N GLY A 138 4.23 -42.22 -16.35
CA GLY A 138 3.51 -42.42 -15.08
C GLY A 138 4.09 -41.65 -13.89
N ARG A 139 5.22 -40.95 -14.06
CA ARG A 139 5.71 -39.91 -13.14
C ARG A 139 4.90 -38.60 -13.21
N MET A 140 3.60 -38.69 -13.48
CA MET A 140 2.60 -37.63 -13.32
C MET A 140 2.56 -36.94 -11.95
N PRO A 141 2.95 -37.57 -10.81
CA PRO A 141 3.00 -36.90 -9.52
C PRO A 141 3.82 -35.62 -9.56
N VAL A 142 4.91 -35.56 -10.35
CA VAL A 142 5.80 -34.40 -10.39
C VAL A 142 5.10 -33.16 -10.98
N PHE A 143 4.32 -33.33 -12.05
CA PHE A 143 3.58 -32.23 -12.67
C PHE A 143 2.39 -31.78 -11.82
N GLY A 144 1.69 -32.74 -11.18
CA GLY A 144 0.65 -32.45 -10.19
C GLY A 144 1.20 -31.69 -8.98
N THR A 145 2.36 -32.09 -8.45
CA THR A 145 3.03 -31.41 -7.34
C THR A 145 3.50 -30.01 -7.72
N ASN A 146 3.94 -29.81 -8.97
CA ASN A 146 4.34 -28.49 -9.47
C ASN A 146 3.14 -27.54 -9.57
N LEU A 147 2.01 -28.03 -10.12
CA LEU A 147 0.77 -27.25 -10.14
C LEU A 147 0.31 -26.89 -8.72
N GLN A 148 0.32 -27.85 -7.79
CA GLN A 148 -0.02 -27.62 -6.39
C GLN A 148 0.89 -26.56 -5.74
N ALA A 149 2.21 -26.60 -6.00
CA ALA A 149 3.15 -25.61 -5.50
C ALA A 149 2.86 -24.20 -6.07
N CYS A 150 2.59 -24.08 -7.37
CA CYS A 150 2.23 -22.81 -7.99
C CYS A 150 0.92 -22.22 -7.41
N TRP A 151 -0.10 -23.07 -7.21
CA TRP A 151 -1.37 -22.66 -6.59
C TRP A 151 -1.17 -22.22 -5.13
N GLY A 152 -0.37 -22.95 -4.35
CA GLY A 152 -0.04 -22.57 -2.97
C GLY A 152 0.64 -21.20 -2.90
N GLY A 153 1.56 -20.92 -3.81
CA GLY A 153 2.22 -19.61 -3.95
C GLY A 153 1.25 -18.49 -4.31
N LEU A 154 0.31 -18.73 -5.22
CA LEU A 154 -0.72 -17.76 -5.62
C LEU A 154 -1.66 -17.43 -4.44
N ILE A 155 -2.13 -18.45 -3.72
CA ILE A 155 -3.02 -18.27 -2.56
C ILE A 155 -2.32 -17.47 -1.46
N THR A 156 -1.04 -17.77 -1.20
CA THR A 156 -0.25 -17.05 -0.18
C THR A 156 -0.04 -15.59 -0.57
N ALA A 157 0.18 -15.30 -1.86
CA ALA A 157 0.30 -13.93 -2.36
C ALA A 157 -1.02 -13.14 -2.30
N ALA A 158 -2.17 -13.82 -2.48
CA ALA A 158 -3.49 -13.19 -2.49
C ALA A 158 -4.10 -12.98 -1.10
N LEU A 159 -3.91 -13.95 -0.19
CA LEU A 159 -4.58 -14.00 1.12
C LEU A 159 -3.63 -13.88 2.31
N GLY A 160 -2.32 -13.72 2.06
CA GLY A 160 -1.30 -13.76 3.09
C GLY A 160 -1.02 -15.16 3.63
N PRO A 161 0.06 -15.33 4.43
CA PRO A 161 0.43 -16.62 4.99
C PRO A 161 -0.67 -17.17 5.92
N PRO A 162 -0.74 -18.50 6.12
CA PRO A 162 -1.64 -19.08 7.11
C PRO A 162 -1.25 -18.64 8.53
N ASP A 163 -2.25 -18.28 9.34
CA ASP A 163 -2.07 -17.94 10.74
C ASP A 163 -1.43 -19.12 11.48
N GLY A 164 -0.31 -18.86 12.17
CA GLY A 164 0.48 -19.87 12.87
C GLY A 164 1.76 -20.34 12.16
N CYS A 165 2.11 -19.79 10.99
CA CYS A 165 3.40 -20.04 10.37
C CYS A 165 4.43 -18.99 10.86
N PRO A 166 5.42 -19.35 11.70
CA PRO A 166 6.45 -18.41 12.12
C PRO A 166 7.21 -17.88 10.89
N ARG A 167 7.41 -16.55 10.84
CA ARG A 167 8.22 -15.87 9.81
C ARG A 167 9.64 -16.46 9.83
N GLY A 168 9.90 -17.46 8.98
CA GLY A 168 11.19 -18.16 8.96
C GLY A 168 11.18 -19.53 8.28
N CYS A 169 10.02 -20.16 8.05
CA CYS A 169 9.97 -21.39 7.26
C CYS A 169 10.03 -21.07 5.76
N GLY A 170 11.24 -20.85 5.26
CA GLY A 170 11.51 -20.91 3.83
C GLY A 170 11.10 -22.28 3.30
N MET A 171 10.28 -22.32 2.24
CA MET A 171 10.01 -23.55 1.51
C MET A 171 11.29 -23.95 0.78
N THR A 172 12.16 -24.70 1.45
CA THR A 172 13.21 -25.46 0.78
C THR A 172 12.56 -26.64 0.03
N PRO A 173 13.05 -27.01 -1.16
CA PRO A 173 12.41 -28.02 -2.02
C PRO A 173 12.30 -29.43 -1.42
N ASP A 174 12.96 -29.71 -0.30
CA ASP A 174 13.16 -31.06 0.23
C ASP A 174 12.35 -31.43 1.49
N SER A 175 11.43 -30.58 1.95
CA SER A 175 10.63 -30.90 3.14
C SER A 175 9.25 -31.43 2.76
N ARG A 176 8.97 -32.70 3.12
CA ARG A 176 7.63 -33.30 2.98
C ARG A 176 6.59 -32.39 3.67
N PRO A 177 5.47 -32.05 3.02
CA PRO A 177 4.48 -31.18 3.61
C PRO A 177 3.82 -31.90 4.79
N GLY A 178 4.11 -31.43 6.01
CA GLY A 178 3.46 -31.88 7.23
C GLY A 178 1.94 -31.71 7.15
N VAL A 179 1.22 -32.63 7.78
CA VAL A 179 -0.26 -32.78 7.77
C VAL A 179 -1.00 -31.47 8.14
N CYS A 180 -0.36 -30.58 8.90
CA CYS A 180 -0.92 -29.27 9.28
C CYS A 180 -1.05 -28.29 8.09
N GLY A 181 -0.16 -28.34 7.09
CA GLY A 181 -0.23 -27.46 5.91
C GLY A 181 -1.33 -27.85 4.93
N TRP A 182 -1.76 -29.11 4.95
CA TRP A 182 -2.79 -29.66 4.06
C TRP A 182 -4.19 -29.26 4.48
N LEU A 183 -4.51 -29.31 5.77
CA LEU A 183 -5.83 -28.96 6.29
C LEU A 183 -6.10 -27.45 6.15
N GLY A 184 -5.12 -26.60 6.47
CA GLY A 184 -5.26 -25.14 6.34
C GLY A 184 -5.47 -24.68 4.90
N THR A 185 -4.69 -25.23 3.96
CA THR A 185 -4.80 -24.89 2.53
C THR A 185 -6.10 -25.43 1.93
N ARG A 186 -6.53 -26.65 2.29
CA ARG A 186 -7.78 -27.25 1.80
C ARG A 186 -9.02 -26.53 2.30
N VAL A 187 -9.04 -26.09 3.56
CA VAL A 187 -10.14 -25.28 4.12
C VAL A 187 -10.21 -23.89 3.44
N ARG A 188 -9.07 -23.25 3.16
CA ARG A 188 -9.04 -21.99 2.38
C ARG A 188 -9.44 -22.18 0.92
N LEU A 189 -9.04 -23.28 0.26
CA LEU A 189 -9.47 -23.59 -1.10
C LEU A 189 -10.99 -23.77 -1.19
N ILE A 190 -11.59 -24.47 -0.23
CA ILE A 190 -13.04 -24.65 -0.14
C ILE A 190 -13.74 -23.31 0.12
N ARG A 191 -13.17 -22.46 0.97
CA ARG A 191 -13.72 -21.13 1.27
C ARG A 191 -13.62 -20.17 0.07
N ALA A 192 -12.50 -20.18 -0.66
CA ALA A 192 -12.29 -19.37 -1.86
C ALA A 192 -13.15 -19.86 -3.04
N ALA A 193 -13.29 -21.18 -3.21
CA ALA A 193 -14.20 -21.76 -4.22
C ALA A 193 -15.67 -21.41 -3.93
N ASN A 194 -16.06 -21.34 -2.66
CA ASN A 194 -17.42 -20.91 -2.28
C ASN A 194 -17.64 -19.40 -2.39
N SER A 195 -16.61 -18.55 -2.20
CA SER A 195 -16.75 -17.09 -2.36
C SER A 195 -16.74 -16.62 -3.82
N MET A 196 -16.27 -17.44 -4.76
CA MET A 196 -16.29 -17.14 -6.21
C MET A 196 -17.57 -17.58 -6.93
N ARG A 197 -18.47 -18.35 -6.27
CA ARG A 197 -19.77 -18.75 -6.86
C ARG A 197 -20.68 -17.59 -7.29
N PRO A 198 -20.76 -16.44 -6.58
CA PRO A 198 -21.67 -15.36 -6.99
C PRO A 198 -21.27 -14.67 -8.30
N TRP A 199 -20.00 -14.79 -8.73
CA TRP A 199 -19.52 -14.15 -9.96
C TRP A 199 -19.75 -15.01 -11.21
N ALA A 200 -19.94 -16.32 -11.07
CA ALA A 200 -20.29 -17.20 -12.18
C ALA A 200 -21.78 -17.12 -12.58
N SER A 201 -22.64 -16.52 -11.75
CA SER A 201 -24.07 -16.42 -11.99
C SER A 201 -24.51 -15.12 -12.68
N GLN A 202 -23.60 -14.16 -12.93
CA GLN A 202 -23.91 -12.87 -13.56
C GLN A 202 -23.46 -12.74 -15.02
N THR A 203 -22.88 -13.77 -15.64
CA THR A 203 -22.42 -13.71 -17.04
C THR A 203 -23.35 -14.40 -18.05
N THR A 204 -24.49 -14.96 -17.63
CA THR A 204 -25.52 -15.48 -18.53
C THR A 204 -26.63 -14.45 -18.79
N SER A 205 -26.29 -13.31 -19.42
CA SER A 205 -27.29 -12.45 -20.05
C SER A 205 -26.67 -11.51 -21.09
N LEU A 206 -26.26 -12.03 -22.26
CA LEU A 206 -26.13 -11.23 -23.49
C LEU A 206 -26.60 -12.05 -24.71
N PRO A 207 -27.26 -11.41 -25.70
CA PRO A 207 -28.18 -12.04 -26.66
C PRO A 207 -27.48 -12.69 -27.88
N PRO A 208 -28.18 -13.57 -28.63
CA PRO A 208 -27.61 -14.22 -29.81
C PRO A 208 -27.55 -13.25 -30.99
N LEU A 209 -26.36 -13.09 -31.58
CA LEU A 209 -26.18 -12.42 -32.87
C LEU A 209 -26.31 -13.44 -34.01
N LEU A 210 -27.15 -13.03 -34.96
CA LEU A 210 -27.55 -13.68 -36.19
C LEU A 210 -26.38 -14.10 -37.09
N LEU A 211 -26.54 -15.28 -37.71
CA LEU A 211 -26.11 -15.61 -39.07
C LEU A 211 -27.22 -16.45 -39.71
#